data_AF-A0A939VXB6-F1
#
_entry.id   AF-A0A939VXB6-F1
#
_cell.length_a   1.000
_cell.length_b   1.000
_cell.length_c   1.000
_cell.angle_alpha   90.00
_cell.angle_beta   90.00
_cell.angle_gamma   90.00
#
_symmetry.space_group_name_H-M   'P 1'
#
loop_
_entity.id
_entity.type
_entity.pdbx_description
1 polymer ?
#
loop_
_entity_poly.entity_id
_entity_poly.type
_entity_poly.pdbx_seq_one_letter_code
_entity_poly.pdbx_strand_id
1 'polypeptide(L)'
;MEEETTYSFAREVWGRYRSSRSAMLGLWLILLFFLTAVCAPLLANQLPLLVKMNGTWSSPAFHELLAPDSTEIFVSKTFNFLLILLPMLGLLKLFCRKRKKIFRVLALTGAFFLLIPFLMSGSHTDRTPWREKALKLKNGDFALFAPMPYGPYETVETPYSPPSRKHWLGTDHAGRDVFARMVFGARVSLAVGFFATSLSMLLGT
;
A
#
# COMPACT_ATOMS: atom_id res chain seq x y z
N MET A 1 50.19 11.84 -5.91
CA MET A 1 48.74 11.87 -6.24
C MET A 1 48.03 11.26 -5.07
N GLU A 2 47.53 12.10 -4.17
CA GLU A 2 46.70 11.65 -3.05
C GLU A 2 45.38 11.15 -3.62
N GLU A 3 45.04 9.89 -3.36
CA GLU A 3 43.68 9.39 -3.54
C GLU A 3 42.79 10.15 -2.54
N GLU A 4 42.04 11.15 -3.01
CA GLU A 4 40.92 11.71 -2.26
C GLU A 4 39.91 10.58 -2.01
N THR A 5 40.04 9.89 -0.87
CA THR A 5 39.01 8.97 -0.40
C THR A 5 37.77 9.81 -0.14
N THR A 6 36.78 9.74 -1.04
CA THR A 6 35.53 10.49 -0.93
C THR A 6 34.83 10.11 0.38
N TYR A 7 34.99 10.95 1.40
CA TYR A 7 34.39 10.73 2.71
C TYR A 7 32.87 10.86 2.58
N SER A 8 32.15 9.74 2.68
CA SER A 8 30.70 9.74 2.59
C SER A 8 30.10 9.81 3.99
N PHE A 9 29.74 11.02 4.42
CA PHE A 9 29.06 11.26 5.70
C PHE A 9 27.87 10.32 5.92
N ALA A 10 27.06 10.07 4.88
CA ALA A 10 25.91 9.16 4.94
C ALA A 10 26.30 7.71 5.31
N ARG A 11 27.46 7.24 4.83
CA ARG A 11 27.95 5.88 5.14
C ARG A 11 28.39 5.77 6.61
N GLU A 12 28.98 6.83 7.17
CA GLU A 12 29.36 6.87 8.57
C GLU A 12 28.13 6.87 9.49
N VAL A 13 27.17 7.75 9.22
CA VAL A 13 25.91 7.83 9.97
C VAL A 13 25.20 6.47 9.97
N TRP A 14 25.11 5.82 8.81
CA TRP A 14 24.53 4.48 8.70
C TRP A 14 25.32 3.42 9.49
N GLY A 15 26.65 3.48 9.49
CA GLY A 15 27.50 2.59 10.27
C GLY A 15 27.24 2.71 11.78
N ARG A 16 27.15 3.95 12.29
CA ARG A 16 26.80 4.23 13.70
C ARG A 16 25.37 3.77 14.02
N TYR A 17 24.41 4.06 13.15
CA TYR A 17 23.01 3.66 13.32
C TYR A 17 22.85 2.14 13.43
N ARG A 18 23.49 1.38 12.54
CA ARG A 18 23.42 -0.09 12.53
C ARG A 18 24.08 -0.73 13.74
N SER A 19 25.05 -0.06 14.37
CA SER A 19 25.69 -0.54 15.60
C SER A 19 24.72 -0.56 16.80
N SER A 20 23.73 0.35 16.80
CA SER A 20 22.75 0.43 17.87
C SER A 20 21.57 -0.54 17.65
N ARG A 21 21.41 -1.51 18.57
CA ARG A 21 20.30 -2.48 18.52
C ARG A 21 18.93 -1.79 18.64
N SER A 22 18.80 -0.77 19.50
CA SER A 22 17.54 -0.04 19.68
C SER A 22 17.16 0.75 18.45
N ALA A 23 18.14 1.39 17.79
CA ALA A 23 17.92 2.09 16.53
C ALA A 23 17.42 1.13 15.44
N MET A 24 18.06 -0.02 15.29
CA MET A 24 17.65 -1.04 14.33
C MET A 24 16.26 -1.61 14.61
N LEU A 25 15.89 -1.84 15.87
CA LEU A 25 14.53 -2.27 16.23
C LEU A 25 13.48 -1.24 15.83
N GLY A 26 13.75 0.05 16.07
CA GLY A 26 12.89 1.15 15.61
C GLY A 26 12.73 1.16 14.09
N LEU A 27 13.83 1.00 13.34
CA LEU A 27 13.78 0.91 11.88
C LEU A 27 12.92 -0.27 11.40
N TRP A 28 13.09 -1.46 12.00
CA TRP A 28 12.30 -2.63 11.64
C TRP A 28 10.81 -2.44 11.92
N LEU A 29 10.46 -1.80 13.03
CA LEU A 29 9.08 -1.47 13.37
C LEU A 29 8.46 -0.49 12.35
N ILE A 30 9.19 0.56 11.98
CA ILE A 30 8.75 1.52 10.95
C ILE A 30 8.57 0.81 9.61
N LEU A 31 9.52 -0.05 9.22
CA LEU A 31 9.41 -0.84 7.99
C LEU A 31 8.22 -1.79 8.00
N LEU A 32 7.91 -2.42 9.14
CA LEU A 32 6.73 -3.26 9.30
C LEU A 32 5.43 -2.47 9.08
N PHE A 33 5.29 -1.30 9.72
CA PHE A 33 4.14 -0.44 9.51
C PHE A 33 4.06 0.06 8.07
N PHE A 34 5.19 0.44 7.47
CA PHE A 34 5.25 0.89 6.08
C PHE A 34 4.80 -0.21 5.12
N LEU A 35 5.31 -1.43 5.26
CA LEU A 35 4.91 -2.57 4.43
C LEU A 35 3.42 -2.89 4.61
N THR A 36 2.92 -2.85 5.84
CA THR A 36 1.49 -3.05 6.14
C THR A 36 0.63 -1.99 5.46
N ALA A 37 1.04 -0.72 5.51
CA ALA A 37 0.34 0.40 4.88
C ALA A 37 0.38 0.33 3.35
N VAL A 38 1.52 -0.03 2.75
CA VAL A 38 1.63 -0.24 1.30
C VAL A 38 0.72 -1.39 0.86
N CYS A 39 0.76 -2.53 1.56
CA CYS A 39 -0.04 -3.71 1.28
C CYS A 39 -1.51 -3.62 1.72
N ALA A 40 -1.96 -2.49 2.27
CA ALA A 40 -3.33 -2.30 2.75
C ALA A 40 -4.43 -2.81 1.79
N PRO A 41 -4.41 -2.51 0.47
CA PRO A 41 -5.48 -2.91 -0.46
C PRO A 41 -5.46 -4.41 -0.78
N LEU A 42 -4.38 -5.11 -0.40
CA LEU A 42 -4.28 -6.57 -0.50
C LEU A 42 -4.70 -7.24 0.81
N LEU A 43 -4.55 -6.56 1.94
CA LEU A 43 -4.92 -7.06 3.26
C LEU A 43 -6.41 -6.82 3.58
N ALA A 44 -6.90 -5.63 3.26
CA ALA A 44 -8.27 -5.20 3.50
C ALA A 44 -8.84 -4.57 2.22
N ASN A 45 -9.82 -5.22 1.61
CA ASN A 45 -10.48 -4.70 0.41
C ASN A 45 -11.90 -5.26 0.27
N GLN A 46 -12.87 -4.38 0.09
CA GLN A 46 -14.27 -4.75 -0.17
C GLN A 46 -14.49 -5.33 -1.57
N LEU A 47 -13.65 -4.96 -2.54
CA LEU A 47 -13.69 -5.45 -3.91
C LEU A 47 -12.91 -6.77 -4.05
N PRO A 48 -13.36 -7.69 -4.92
CA PRO A 48 -12.59 -8.88 -5.22
C PRO A 48 -11.30 -8.49 -5.96
N LEU A 49 -10.20 -9.09 -5.55
CA LEU A 49 -8.90 -8.98 -6.21
C LEU A 49 -8.97 -9.55 -7.63
N LEU A 50 -9.70 -10.65 -7.79
CA LEU A 50 -9.91 -11.30 -9.07
C LEU A 50 -11.28 -11.96 -9.10
N VAL A 51 -12.04 -11.73 -10.16
CA VAL A 51 -13.34 -12.36 -10.34
C VAL A 51 -13.47 -12.92 -11.76
N LYS A 52 -14.05 -14.11 -11.86
CA LYS A 52 -14.48 -14.71 -13.11
C LYS A 52 -16.00 -14.86 -13.04
N MET A 53 -16.73 -14.15 -13.89
CA MET A 53 -18.19 -14.23 -13.98
C MET A 53 -18.60 -14.36 -15.45
N ASN A 54 -19.46 -15.32 -15.78
CA ASN A 54 -19.95 -15.51 -17.16
C ASN A 54 -18.81 -15.66 -18.20
N GLY A 55 -17.69 -16.28 -17.80
CA GLY A 55 -16.53 -16.50 -18.67
C GLY A 55 -15.61 -15.29 -18.88
N THR A 56 -15.92 -14.11 -18.33
CA THR A 56 -15.03 -12.94 -18.38
C THR A 56 -14.25 -12.78 -17.09
N TRP A 57 -12.96 -12.48 -17.24
CA TRP A 57 -12.07 -12.15 -16.13
C TRP A 57 -12.08 -10.66 -15.89
N SER A 58 -12.25 -10.26 -14.63
CA SER A 58 -12.19 -8.86 -14.22
C SER A 58 -11.45 -8.73 -12.89
N SER A 59 -10.81 -7.58 -12.68
CA SER A 59 -10.18 -7.22 -11.41
C SER A 59 -10.70 -5.86 -10.94
N PRO A 60 -11.86 -5.82 -10.26
CA PRO A 60 -12.43 -4.57 -9.73
C PRO A 60 -11.47 -3.86 -8.77
N ALA A 61 -10.79 -4.60 -7.89
CA ALA A 61 -9.79 -4.04 -6.97
C ALA A 61 -8.63 -3.32 -7.70
N PHE A 62 -8.25 -3.75 -8.90
CA PHE A 62 -7.20 -3.09 -9.67
C PHE A 62 -7.63 -1.71 -10.19
N HIS A 63 -8.90 -1.55 -10.56
CA HIS A 63 -9.43 -0.24 -10.91
C HIS A 63 -9.42 0.71 -9.71
N GLU A 64 -9.79 0.22 -8.53
CA GLU A 64 -9.74 1.00 -7.28
C GLU A 64 -8.30 1.34 -6.85
N LEU A 65 -7.29 0.53 -7.21
CA LEU A 65 -5.89 0.88 -6.96
C LEU A 65 -5.49 2.20 -7.65
N LEU A 66 -5.97 2.42 -8.88
CA LEU A 66 -5.70 3.64 -9.66
C LEU A 66 -6.64 4.80 -9.24
N ALA A 67 -7.89 4.46 -8.95
CA ALA A 67 -8.99 5.37 -8.62
C ALA A 67 -9.56 5.11 -7.21
N PRO A 68 -8.80 5.32 -6.13
CA PRO A 68 -9.26 4.97 -4.79
C PRO A 68 -10.46 5.83 -4.37
N ASP A 69 -11.49 5.18 -3.83
CA ASP A 69 -12.65 5.85 -3.24
C ASP A 69 -12.38 6.18 -1.77
N SER A 70 -11.59 7.24 -1.54
CA SER A 70 -11.17 7.69 -0.21
C SER A 70 -11.21 9.21 -0.12
N THR A 71 -11.45 9.73 1.08
CA THR A 71 -11.28 11.17 1.37
C THR A 71 -9.83 11.61 1.18
N GLU A 72 -8.88 10.72 1.48
CA GLU A 72 -7.44 10.96 1.41
C GLU A 72 -6.87 10.49 0.06
N ILE A 73 -7.39 11.05 -1.03
CA ILE A 73 -7.06 10.63 -2.41
C ILE A 73 -5.55 10.65 -2.65
N PHE A 74 -4.87 11.74 -2.25
CA PHE A 74 -3.44 11.92 -2.48
C PHE A 74 -2.59 10.85 -1.75
N VAL A 75 -2.87 10.64 -0.46
CA VAL A 75 -2.16 9.64 0.36
C VAL A 75 -2.41 8.24 -0.21
N SER A 76 -3.67 7.91 -0.48
CA SER A 76 -4.06 6.59 -1.00
C SER A 76 -3.40 6.30 -2.35
N LYS A 77 -3.42 7.26 -3.29
CA LYS A 77 -2.74 7.13 -4.58
C LYS A 77 -1.23 6.94 -4.43
N THR A 78 -0.60 7.66 -3.49
CA THR A 78 0.84 7.52 -3.24
C THR A 78 1.20 6.11 -2.76
N PHE A 79 0.47 5.57 -1.77
CA PHE A 79 0.71 4.22 -1.28
C PHE A 79 0.38 3.13 -2.30
N ASN A 80 -0.69 3.30 -3.08
CA ASN A 80 -1.05 2.37 -4.16
C ASN A 80 -0.02 2.40 -5.31
N PHE A 81 0.54 3.57 -5.63
CA PHE A 81 1.66 3.69 -6.57
C PHE A 81 2.90 2.96 -6.05
N LEU A 82 3.24 3.13 -4.76
CA LEU A 82 4.34 2.41 -4.12
C LEU A 82 4.13 0.89 -4.13
N LEU A 83 2.89 0.42 -3.95
CA LEU A 83 2.53 -1.00 -4.00
C LEU A 83 2.89 -1.63 -5.35
N ILE A 84 2.70 -0.91 -6.46
CA ILE A 84 3.05 -1.39 -7.81
C ILE A 84 4.54 -1.17 -8.11
N LEU A 85 5.08 0.00 -7.73
CA LEU A 85 6.44 0.39 -8.07
C LEU A 85 7.50 -0.48 -7.37
N LEU A 86 7.37 -0.76 -6.07
CA LEU A 86 8.37 -1.50 -5.30
C LEU A 86 8.65 -2.91 -5.83
N PRO A 87 7.65 -3.79 -6.05
CA PRO A 87 7.89 -5.10 -6.64
C PRO A 87 8.38 -5.01 -8.09
N MET A 88 7.90 -4.04 -8.88
CA MET A 88 8.39 -3.81 -10.24
C MET A 88 9.89 -3.47 -10.25
N LEU A 89 10.35 -2.57 -9.38
CA LEU A 89 11.77 -2.23 -9.24
C LEU A 89 12.60 -3.42 -8.75
N GLY A 90 12.04 -4.24 -7.85
CA GLY A 90 12.65 -5.48 -7.38
C GLY A 90 12.88 -6.48 -8.51
N LEU A 91 11.85 -6.73 -9.33
CA LEU A 91 11.93 -7.57 -10.53
C LEU A 91 12.93 -7.01 -11.53
N LEU A 92 12.84 -5.72 -11.86
CA LEU A 92 13.76 -5.07 -12.79
C LEU A 92 15.22 -5.16 -12.29
N LYS A 93 15.46 -5.09 -10.98
CA LYS A 93 16.78 -5.26 -10.39
C LYS A 93 17.31 -6.69 -10.52
N LEU A 94 16.43 -7.70 -10.47
CA LEU A 94 16.80 -9.09 -10.72
C LEU A 94 17.24 -9.29 -12.18
N PHE A 95 16.51 -8.73 -13.14
CA PHE A 95 16.84 -8.85 -14.58
C PHE A 95 18.02 -7.98 -15.02
N CYS A 96 18.12 -6.73 -14.56
CA CYS A 96 19.15 -5.77 -14.98
C CYS A 96 20.35 -5.69 -14.02
N ARG A 97 20.57 -6.70 -13.17
CA ARG A 97 21.56 -6.70 -12.07
C ARG A 97 22.97 -6.27 -12.49
N LYS A 98 23.41 -6.63 -13.71
CA LYS A 98 24.75 -6.31 -14.23
C LYS A 98 24.86 -4.95 -14.93
N ARG A 99 23.76 -4.31 -15.35
CA ARG A 99 23.78 -3.05 -16.12
C ARG A 99 23.09 -1.92 -15.36
N LYS A 100 23.78 -1.36 -14.35
CA LYS A 100 23.24 -0.32 -13.45
C LYS A 100 22.75 0.97 -14.15
N LYS A 101 23.36 1.35 -15.29
CA LYS A 101 22.87 2.49 -16.09
C LYS A 101 21.53 2.18 -16.75
N ILE A 102 21.41 1.02 -17.40
CA ILE A 102 20.16 0.54 -18.02
C ILE A 102 19.06 0.40 -16.96
N PHE A 103 19.37 -0.19 -15.80
CA PHE A 103 18.42 -0.28 -14.67
C PHE A 103 17.87 1.09 -14.28
N ARG A 104 18.71 2.12 -14.13
CA ARG A 104 18.27 3.46 -13.74
C ARG A 104 17.36 4.10 -14.79
N VAL A 105 17.70 3.97 -16.08
CA VAL A 105 16.88 4.52 -17.17
C VAL A 105 15.53 3.82 -17.23
N LEU A 106 15.50 2.49 -17.19
CA LEU A 106 14.25 1.71 -17.21
C LEU A 106 13.38 1.94 -15.96
N ALA A 107 14.00 2.09 -14.80
CA ALA A 107 13.29 2.39 -13.55
C ALA A 107 12.64 3.77 -13.59
N LEU A 108 13.36 4.80 -14.03
CA LEU A 108 12.85 6.18 -14.11
C LEU A 108 11.76 6.31 -15.18
N THR A 109 11.99 5.76 -16.37
CA THR A 109 10.99 5.75 -17.44
C THR A 109 9.74 4.98 -17.03
N GLY A 110 9.90 3.77 -16.47
CA GLY A 110 8.79 2.97 -15.96
C GLY A 110 8.00 3.68 -14.85
N ALA A 111 8.68 4.30 -13.88
CA ALA A 111 8.04 5.07 -12.82
C ALA A 111 7.27 6.27 -13.36
N PHE A 112 7.83 7.00 -14.34
CA PHE A 112 7.16 8.12 -14.99
C PHE A 112 5.88 7.68 -15.71
N PHE A 113 5.94 6.62 -16.51
CA PHE A 113 4.77 6.08 -17.21
C PHE A 113 3.71 5.54 -16.24
N LEU A 114 4.10 4.89 -15.14
CA LEU A 114 3.17 4.45 -14.10
C LEU A 114 2.51 5.60 -13.36
N LEU A 115 3.14 6.77 -13.28
CA LEU A 115 2.61 7.92 -12.55
C LEU A 115 1.46 8.60 -13.33
N ILE A 116 1.49 8.53 -14.67
CA ILE A 116 0.45 9.11 -15.55
C ILE A 116 -0.97 8.65 -15.18
N PRO A 117 -1.31 7.34 -15.12
CA PRO A 117 -2.65 6.91 -14.77
C PRO A 117 -3.06 7.32 -13.36
N PHE A 118 -2.12 7.37 -12.40
CA PHE A 118 -2.43 7.84 -11.04
C PHE A 118 -2.78 9.34 -11.00
N LEU A 119 -2.17 10.17 -11.84
CA LEU A 119 -2.52 11.58 -11.97
C LEU A 119 -3.84 11.78 -12.72
N MET A 120 -4.07 11.03 -13.80
CA MET A 120 -5.22 11.24 -14.69
C MET A 120 -6.50 10.54 -14.23
N SER A 121 -6.41 9.50 -13.41
CA SER A 121 -7.56 8.73 -12.97
C SER A 121 -8.40 9.52 -11.96
N GLY A 122 -9.68 9.76 -12.30
CA GLY A 122 -10.68 10.31 -11.39
C GLY A 122 -11.13 9.30 -10.33
N SER A 123 -11.88 9.73 -9.31
CA SER A 123 -12.47 8.81 -8.34
C SER A 123 -13.61 8.00 -8.98
N HIS A 124 -13.66 6.70 -8.71
CA HIS A 124 -14.73 5.83 -9.16
C HIS A 124 -15.28 5.05 -7.97
N THR A 125 -16.52 5.34 -7.58
CA THR A 125 -17.21 4.66 -6.49
C THR A 125 -17.96 3.43 -7.02
N ASP A 126 -17.42 2.24 -6.79
CA ASP A 126 -18.14 0.98 -7.05
C ASP A 126 -18.94 0.57 -5.80
N ARG A 127 -20.27 0.65 -5.89
CA ARG A 127 -21.19 0.24 -4.81
C ARG A 127 -21.80 -1.13 -5.04
N THR A 128 -21.29 -1.90 -6.00
CA THR A 128 -21.85 -3.22 -6.25
C THR A 128 -21.54 -4.15 -5.07
N PRO A 129 -22.55 -4.87 -4.53
CA PRO A 129 -22.37 -5.72 -3.36
C PRO A 129 -21.66 -7.02 -3.78
N TRP A 130 -20.35 -6.93 -4.00
CA TRP A 130 -19.54 -8.04 -4.53
C TRP A 130 -19.58 -9.28 -3.65
N ARG A 131 -19.66 -9.12 -2.32
CA ARG A 131 -19.79 -10.24 -1.38
C ARG A 131 -21.08 -11.02 -1.60
N GLU A 132 -22.20 -10.34 -1.80
CA GLU A 132 -23.48 -10.99 -2.09
C GLU A 132 -23.49 -11.64 -3.48
N LYS A 133 -22.87 -10.98 -4.47
CA LYS A 133 -22.69 -11.56 -5.81
C LYS A 133 -21.83 -12.82 -5.76
N ALA A 134 -20.77 -12.82 -4.95
CA ALA A 134 -19.89 -13.96 -4.78
C ALA A 134 -20.61 -15.18 -4.20
N LEU A 135 -21.60 -14.98 -3.32
CA LEU A 135 -22.44 -16.06 -2.79
C LEU A 135 -23.39 -16.67 -3.85
N LYS A 136 -23.65 -15.94 -4.95
CA LYS A 136 -24.57 -16.36 -6.03
C LYS A 136 -23.83 -16.90 -7.27
N LEU A 137 -22.52 -17.10 -7.19
CA LEU A 137 -21.71 -17.61 -8.31
C LEU A 137 -22.13 -19.06 -8.66
N LYS A 138 -22.21 -19.34 -9.96
CA LYS A 138 -22.55 -20.68 -10.49
C LYS A 138 -21.29 -21.45 -10.89
N ASN A 139 -21.45 -22.77 -11.11
CA ASN A 139 -20.34 -23.68 -11.41
C ASN A 139 -19.42 -23.15 -12.53
N GLY A 140 -18.17 -22.82 -12.17
CA GLY A 140 -17.12 -22.32 -13.07
C GLY A 140 -16.72 -20.85 -12.85
N ASP A 141 -17.54 -20.10 -12.11
CA ASP A 141 -17.27 -18.74 -11.66
C ASP A 141 -16.60 -18.76 -10.29
N PHE A 142 -15.75 -17.76 -10.01
CA PHE A 142 -15.14 -17.59 -8.69
C PHE A 142 -14.79 -16.13 -8.41
N ALA A 143 -14.68 -15.80 -7.13
CA ALA A 143 -14.23 -14.50 -6.65
C ALA A 143 -13.15 -14.71 -5.58
N LEU A 144 -11.99 -14.09 -5.78
CA LEU A 144 -10.89 -14.05 -4.83
C LEU A 144 -10.91 -12.69 -4.13
N PHE A 145 -11.06 -12.70 -2.81
CA PHE A 145 -11.03 -11.49 -1.99
C PHE A 145 -9.73 -11.36 -1.20
N ALA A 146 -9.47 -10.16 -0.68
CA ALA A 146 -8.47 -9.94 0.36
C ALA A 146 -8.81 -10.79 1.61
N PRO A 147 -7.80 -11.10 2.47
CA PRO A 147 -8.04 -11.81 3.74
C PRO A 147 -9.13 -11.15 4.58
N MET A 148 -9.18 -9.83 4.55
CA MET A 148 -10.26 -9.05 5.13
C MET A 148 -11.11 -8.37 4.05
N PRO A 149 -12.27 -8.94 3.68
CA PRO A 149 -13.07 -8.47 2.54
C PRO A 149 -13.96 -7.25 2.89
N TYR A 150 -13.40 -6.24 3.56
CA TYR A 150 -14.12 -5.08 4.08
C TYR A 150 -13.36 -3.79 3.79
N GLY A 151 -14.10 -2.74 3.45
CA GLY A 151 -13.56 -1.40 3.20
C GLY A 151 -13.44 -0.57 4.48
N PRO A 152 -12.55 0.45 4.53
CA PRO A 152 -12.35 1.28 5.72
C PRO A 152 -13.55 2.19 6.05
N TYR A 153 -14.42 2.44 5.07
CA TYR A 153 -15.59 3.33 5.20
C TYR A 153 -16.93 2.57 5.14
N GLU A 154 -16.89 1.26 4.93
CA GLU A 154 -18.09 0.43 4.80
C GLU A 154 -18.65 0.07 6.18
N THR A 155 -19.95 0.27 6.39
CA THR A 155 -20.67 -0.23 7.57
C THR A 155 -21.13 -1.65 7.32
N VAL A 156 -20.69 -2.59 8.17
CA VAL A 156 -20.65 -4.02 7.85
C VAL A 156 -21.38 -4.88 8.89
N GLU A 157 -21.51 -4.39 10.12
CA GLU A 157 -22.17 -5.11 11.20
C GLU A 157 -22.70 -4.13 12.27
N THR A 158 -23.25 -4.67 13.36
CA THR A 158 -23.67 -3.87 14.51
C THR A 158 -22.49 -3.14 15.15
N PRO A 159 -22.71 -1.93 15.71
CA PRO A 159 -21.70 -1.23 16.48
C PRO A 159 -21.12 -2.05 17.63
N TYR A 160 -19.83 -1.89 17.90
CA TYR A 160 -19.12 -2.51 19.03
C TYR A 160 -19.20 -4.04 19.09
N SER A 161 -19.25 -4.68 17.92
CA SER A 161 -19.16 -6.14 17.85
C SER A 161 -17.76 -6.59 18.28
N PRO A 162 -17.64 -7.63 19.12
CA PRO A 162 -16.35 -8.09 19.62
C PRO A 162 -15.47 -8.67 18.51
N PRO A 163 -14.15 -8.83 18.74
CA PRO A 163 -13.25 -9.50 17.80
C PRO A 163 -13.75 -10.89 17.39
N SER A 164 -13.79 -11.16 16.09
CA SER A 164 -14.26 -12.42 15.51
C SER A 164 -13.45 -12.80 14.27
N ARG A 165 -13.65 -14.03 13.74
CA ARG A 165 -13.02 -14.44 12.48
C ARG A 165 -13.47 -13.60 11.29
N LYS A 166 -14.69 -13.07 11.36
CA LYS A 166 -15.27 -12.18 10.35
C LYS A 166 -14.70 -10.77 10.49
N HIS A 167 -14.48 -10.30 11.72
CA HIS A 167 -13.95 -8.97 12.06
C HIS A 167 -12.80 -9.12 13.06
N TRP A 168 -11.55 -9.22 12.57
CA TRP A 168 -10.40 -9.62 13.40
C TRP A 168 -10.21 -8.77 14.65
N LEU A 169 -10.54 -7.49 14.59
CA LEU A 169 -10.45 -6.54 15.70
C LEU A 169 -11.81 -5.97 16.13
N GLY A 170 -12.91 -6.58 15.67
CA GLY A 170 -14.27 -6.14 15.95
C GLY A 170 -14.72 -4.95 15.09
N THR A 171 -15.82 -4.33 15.49
CA THR A 171 -16.38 -3.14 14.82
C THR A 171 -16.37 -1.90 15.70
N ASP A 172 -16.32 -0.72 15.06
CA ASP A 172 -16.39 0.57 15.75
C ASP A 172 -17.84 0.98 16.08
N HIS A 173 -18.01 2.19 16.62
CA HIS A 173 -19.30 2.78 16.97
C HIS A 173 -20.27 2.95 15.77
N ALA A 174 -19.75 2.97 14.55
CA ALA A 174 -20.53 3.10 13.32
C ALA A 174 -20.72 1.75 12.62
N GLY A 175 -20.32 0.64 13.26
CA GLY A 175 -20.44 -0.70 12.70
C GLY A 175 -19.44 -1.00 11.57
N ARG A 176 -18.33 -0.26 11.50
CA ARG A 176 -17.28 -0.44 10.49
C ARG A 176 -16.18 -1.35 11.03
N ASP A 177 -15.49 -2.07 10.14
CA ASP A 177 -14.42 -2.97 10.54
C ASP A 177 -13.19 -2.21 11.07
N VAL A 178 -12.75 -2.53 12.30
CA VAL A 178 -11.64 -1.81 12.94
C VAL A 178 -10.29 -2.18 12.30
N PHE A 179 -10.08 -3.44 11.90
CA PHE A 179 -8.82 -3.86 11.29
C PHE A 179 -8.58 -3.16 9.95
N ALA A 180 -9.58 -3.15 9.06
CA ALA A 180 -9.52 -2.42 7.80
C ALA A 180 -9.20 -0.93 8.05
N ARG A 181 -9.86 -0.31 9.02
CA ARG A 181 -9.61 1.09 9.39
C ARG A 181 -8.20 1.34 9.91
N MET A 182 -7.64 0.44 10.72
CA MET A 182 -6.26 0.59 11.22
C MET A 182 -5.24 0.49 10.09
N VAL A 183 -5.39 -0.50 9.21
CA VAL A 183 -4.44 -0.75 8.11
C VAL A 183 -4.42 0.44 7.13
N PHE A 184 -5.59 1.00 6.77
CA PHE A 184 -5.66 2.21 5.96
C PHE A 184 -5.25 3.47 6.74
N GLY A 185 -5.58 3.57 8.03
CA GLY A 185 -5.19 4.67 8.90
C GLY A 185 -3.67 4.80 9.07
N ALA A 186 -2.95 3.67 9.09
CA ALA A 186 -1.49 3.65 9.13
C ALA A 186 -0.84 4.42 7.97
N ARG A 187 -1.48 4.46 6.79
CA ARG A 187 -1.00 5.25 5.64
C ARG A 187 -0.97 6.73 5.95
N VAL A 188 -2.05 7.24 6.55
CA VAL A 188 -2.18 8.66 6.90
C VAL A 188 -1.17 9.02 7.98
N SER A 189 -1.05 8.21 9.04
CA SER A 189 -0.08 8.44 10.12
C SER A 189 1.36 8.45 9.62
N LEU A 190 1.74 7.50 8.75
CA LEU A 190 3.08 7.44 8.16
C LEU A 190 3.35 8.63 7.25
N ALA A 191 2.38 9.05 6.43
CA ALA A 191 2.53 10.22 5.56
C ALA A 191 2.76 11.48 6.39
N VAL A 192 1.90 11.75 7.38
CA VAL A 192 2.02 12.93 8.24
C VAL A 192 3.35 12.94 9.00
N GLY A 193 3.74 11.81 9.61
CA GLY A 193 5.01 11.68 10.31
C GLY A 193 6.20 11.96 9.40
N PHE A 194 6.21 11.37 8.20
CA PHE A 194 7.27 11.58 7.21
C PHE A 194 7.39 13.05 6.77
N PHE A 195 6.26 13.70 6.47
CA PHE A 195 6.25 15.12 6.08
C PHE A 195 6.68 16.04 7.22
N ALA A 196 6.20 15.80 8.44
CA ALA A 196 6.56 16.59 9.61
C ALA A 196 8.06 16.49 9.93
N THR A 197 8.63 15.29 9.94
CA THR A 197 10.08 15.09 10.14
C THR A 197 10.88 15.75 9.02
N SER A 198 10.47 15.58 7.76
CA SER A 198 11.16 16.18 6.62
C SER A 198 11.18 17.71 6.70
N LEU A 199 10.04 18.33 7.03
CA LEU A 199 9.94 19.77 7.18
C LEU A 199 10.77 20.29 8.36
N SER A 200 10.74 19.58 9.50
CA SER A 200 11.58 19.91 10.65
C SER A 200 13.07 19.85 10.32
N MET A 201 13.52 18.90 9.49
CA MET A 201 14.91 18.81 9.06
C MET A 201 15.29 19.93 8.09
N LEU A 202 14.37 20.38 7.23
CA LEU A 202 14.63 21.45 6.26
C LEU A 202 14.65 22.84 6.90
N LEU A 203 13.79 23.07 7.91
CA LEU A 203 13.68 24.37 8.59
C LEU A 203 14.54 24.46 9.86
N GLY A 204 14.89 23.31 10.46
CA GLY A 204 15.65 23.24 11.71
C GLY A 204 17.17 23.17 11.54
N THR A 205 17.66 23.22 10.30
CA THR A 205 19.08 23.42 9.96
C THR A 205 19.37 24.90 9.77
#